data_AF-A0A4Q7DFD6-F1
#
_entry.id   AF-A0A4Q7DFD6-F1
#
_cell.length_a   1.000
_cell.length_b   1.000
_cell.length_c   1.000
_cell.angle_alpha   90.00
_cell.angle_beta   90.00
_cell.angle_gamma   90.00
#
_symmetry.space_group_name_H-M   'P 1'
#
loop_
_entity.id
_entity.type
_entity.pdbx_description
1 polymer ?
#
loop_
_entity_poly.entity_id
_entity_poly.type
_entity_poly.pdbx_seq_one_letter_code
_entity_poly.pdbx_strand_id
1 'polypeptide(L)' 'MINTFTHDHFCYWIDKMDISYEEAAELLGVSLSTIENYAYGLVKISPDHATACRLLLKFKTKRLNGIIDT' A
#
# COMPACT_ATOMS: atom_id res chain seq x y z
N MET A 1 -17.94 11.64 4.41
CA MET A 1 -17.07 11.44 3.22
C MET A 1 -16.36 10.10 3.37
N ILE A 2 -16.66 9.12 2.50
CA ILE A 2 -15.86 7.89 2.45
C ILE A 2 -14.58 8.26 1.71
N ASN A 3 -13.48 8.35 2.46
CA ASN A 3 -12.16 8.70 1.94
C ASN A 3 -11.70 7.56 1.02
N THR A 4 -11.97 7.71 -0.28
CA THR A 4 -11.80 6.64 -1.28
C THR A 4 -10.32 6.46 -1.56
N PHE A 5 -9.81 5.25 -1.32
CA PHE A 5 -8.41 4.91 -1.61
C PHE A 5 -8.27 4.66 -3.11
N THR A 6 -7.66 5.63 -3.81
CA THR A 6 -7.48 5.64 -5.26
C THR A 6 -6.11 5.07 -5.67
N HIS A 7 -5.89 4.91 -6.98
CA HIS A 7 -4.59 4.54 -7.53
C HIS A 7 -3.47 5.52 -7.12
N ASP A 8 -3.73 6.83 -7.06
CA ASP A 8 -2.74 7.81 -6.58
C ASP A 8 -2.25 7.50 -5.16
N HIS A 9 -3.17 7.11 -4.27
CA HIS A 9 -2.83 6.72 -2.90
C HIS A 9 -2.00 5.43 -2.87
N PHE A 10 -2.26 4.51 -3.82
CA PHE A 10 -1.52 3.28 -3.96
C PHE A 10 -0.11 3.52 -4.49
N CYS A 11 0.05 4.32 -5.54
CA CYS A 11 1.36 4.72 -6.06
C CYS A 11 2.18 5.49 -5.00
N TYR A 12 1.53 6.38 -4.25
CA TYR A 12 2.14 7.04 -3.10
C TYR A 12 2.59 6.04 -2.03
N TRP A 13 1.79 5.02 -1.77
CA TRP A 13 2.15 3.97 -0.81
C TRP A 13 3.38 3.18 -1.27
N ILE A 14 3.45 2.78 -2.54
CA ILE A 14 4.63 2.10 -3.13
C ILE A 14 5.88 2.97 -2.94
N ASP A 15 5.82 4.24 -3.35
CA ASP A 15 6.93 5.20 -3.22
C ASP A 15 7.39 5.34 -1.76
N LYS A 16 6.46 5.49 -0.81
CA LYS A 16 6.80 5.64 0.60
C LYS A 16 7.29 4.36 1.24
N MET A 17 6.82 3.21 0.77
CA MET A 17 7.32 1.91 1.21
C MET A 17 8.69 1.59 0.62
N ASP A 18 9.11 2.27 -0.45
CA ASP A 18 10.39 2.06 -1.13
C ASP A 18 10.54 0.59 -1.56
N ILE A 19 9.51 0.10 -2.28
CA ILE A 19 9.38 -1.29 -2.71
C ILE A 19 9.02 -1.38 -4.20
N SER A 20 9.35 -2.51 -4.82
CA SER A 20 8.94 -2.83 -6.20
C SER A 20 7.47 -3.30 -6.27
N TYR A 21 6.96 -3.49 -7.49
CA TYR A 21 5.62 -4.04 -7.68
C TYR A 21 5.54 -5.53 -7.31
N GLU A 22 6.64 -6.28 -7.49
CA GLU A 22 6.77 -7.67 -7.06
C GLU A 22 6.71 -7.77 -5.53
N GLU A 23 7.48 -6.94 -4.82
CA GLU A 23 7.44 -6.89 -3.35
C GLU A 23 6.06 -6.48 -2.82
N ALA A 24 5.40 -5.53 -3.51
CA ALA A 24 4.02 -5.16 -3.19
C ALA A 24 3.03 -6.30 -3.42
N ALA A 25 3.22 -7.10 -4.47
CA ALA A 25 2.41 -8.29 -4.76
C ALA A 25 2.55 -9.33 -3.64
N GLU A 26 3.78 -9.58 -3.19
CA GLU A 26 4.08 -10.47 -2.07
C GLU A 26 3.46 -9.97 -0.76
N LEU A 27 3.64 -8.67 -0.43
CA LEU A 27 3.10 -8.07 0.80
C LEU A 27 1.57 -8.11 0.87
N LEU A 28 0.90 -7.95 -0.28
CA LEU A 28 -0.57 -7.95 -0.36
C LEU A 28 -1.16 -9.32 -0.70
N GLY A 29 -0.33 -10.32 -0.99
CA GLY A 29 -0.78 -11.68 -1.33
C GLY A 29 -1.59 -11.73 -2.63
N VAL A 30 -1.25 -10.90 -3.62
CA VAL A 30 -1.92 -10.84 -4.92
C VAL A 30 -0.94 -11.05 -6.07
N SER A 31 -1.43 -11.19 -7.30
CA SER A 31 -0.56 -11.29 -8.48
C SER A 31 0.05 -9.93 -8.86
N LEU A 32 1.20 -9.95 -9.52
CA LEU A 32 1.84 -8.76 -10.09
C LEU A 32 0.88 -7.97 -11.00
N SER A 33 0.13 -8.67 -11.85
CA SER A 33 -0.88 -8.03 -12.72
C SER A 33 -1.96 -7.27 -11.93
N THR A 34 -2.32 -7.75 -10.74
CA THR A 34 -3.27 -7.03 -9.87
C THR A 34 -2.67 -5.72 -9.36
N ILE A 35 -1.38 -5.73 -8.98
CA ILE A 35 -0.65 -4.53 -8.54
C ILE A 35 -0.54 -3.52 -9.69
N GLU A 36 -0.18 -3.96 -10.89
CA GLU A 36 -0.13 -3.10 -12.09
C GLU A 36 -1.51 -2.48 -12.37
N ASN A 37 -2.58 -3.27 -12.35
CA ASN A 37 -3.94 -2.79 -12.55
C ASN A 37 -4.36 -1.76 -11.48
N TYR A 38 -3.91 -1.92 -10.23
CA TYR A 38 -4.12 -0.91 -9.18
C TYR A 38 -3.33 0.37 -9.46
N ALA A 39 -2.05 0.27 -9.83
CA ALA A 39 -1.19 1.41 -10.08
C ALA A 39 -1.66 2.24 -11.29
N TYR A 40 -2.11 1.59 -12.35
CA TYR A 40 -2.67 2.23 -13.54
C TYR A 40 -4.15 2.67 -13.38
N GLY A 41 -4.77 2.40 -12.22
CA GLY A 41 -6.16 2.75 -11.96
C GLY A 41 -7.19 2.01 -12.83
N LEU A 42 -6.80 0.87 -13.42
CA LEU A 42 -7.65 0.03 -14.26
C LEU A 42 -8.66 -0.76 -13.43
N VAL A 43 -8.29 -1.11 -12.20
CA VAL A 43 -9.13 -1.84 -11.26
C VAL A 43 -9.19 -1.09 -9.94
N LYS A 44 -10.37 -1.09 -9.32
CA LYS A 44 -10.55 -0.51 -7.98
C LYS A 44 -9.81 -1.34 -6.94
N ILE A 45 -9.04 -0.66 -6.09
CA ILE A 45 -8.34 -1.30 -4.97
C ILE A 45 -9.36 -1.79 -3.95
N SER A 46 -9.25 -3.08 -3.58
CA SER A 46 -10.08 -3.69 -2.54
C SER A 46 -9.97 -2.91 -1.22
N PRO A 47 -11.06 -2.72 -0.46
CA PRO A 47 -11.02 -2.11 0.87
C PRO A 47 -10.01 -2.78 1.82
N ASP A 48 -9.82 -4.10 1.72
CA ASP A 48 -8.88 -4.84 2.55
C ASP A 48 -7.43 -4.50 2.20
N HIS A 49 -7.09 -4.44 0.90
CA HIS A 49 -5.77 -4.02 0.44
C HIS A 49 -5.50 -2.55 0.79
N ALA A 50 -6.48 -1.66 0.63
CA ALA A 50 -6.36 -0.27 1.05
C ALA A 50 -6.07 -0.15 2.56
N THR A 51 -6.70 -0.99 3.37
CA THR A 51 -6.46 -1.06 4.82
C THR A 51 -5.06 -1.58 5.12
N ALA A 52 -4.62 -2.65 4.43
CA ALA A 52 -3.27 -3.20 4.56
C ALA A 52 -2.20 -2.16 4.22
N CYS A 53 -2.31 -1.45 3.08
CA CYS A 53 -1.38 -0.39 2.70
C CYS A 53 -1.26 0.69 3.78
N ARG A 54 -2.40 1.16 4.32
CA ARG A 54 -2.41 2.17 5.40
C ARG A 54 -1.72 1.67 6.67
N LEU A 55 -1.99 0.42 7.08
CA LEU A 55 -1.39 -0.17 8.28
C LEU A 55 0.12 -0.36 8.10
N LEU A 56 0.56 -0.93 6.99
CA LEU A 56 1.98 -1.15 6.67
C LEU A 56 2.75 0.17 6.67
N LEU A 57 2.20 1.22 6.05
CA LEU A 57 2.81 2.54 6.06
C LEU A 57 2.91 3.11 7.47
N LYS A 58 1.84 2.98 8.29
CA LYS A 58 1.85 3.42 9.68
C LYS A 58 2.92 2.70 10.50
N PHE A 59 3.11 1.39 10.29
CA PHE A 59 4.17 0.62 10.96
C PHE A 59 5.56 1.07 10.52
N LYS A 60 5.80 1.28 9.22
CA LYS A 60 7.07 1.83 8.71
C LYS A 60 7.38 3.20 9.34
N THR A 61 6.41 4.11 9.32
CA THR A 61 6.57 5.45 9.90
C THR A 61 6.82 5.41 11.41
N LYS A 62 6.13 4.54 12.16
CA LYS A 62 6.38 4.38 13.61
C LYS A 62 7.80 3.88 13.90
N ARG A 63 8.29 2.90 13.13
CA ARG A 63 9.66 2.39 13.25
C ARG A 63 10.69 3.48 12.97
N LEU A 64 10.48 4.29 11.92
CA LEU A 64 11.37 5.40 11.57
C LEU A 64 11.36 6.52 12.63
N ASN A 65 10.21 6.78 13.24
CA ASN A 65 10.05 7.84 14.25
C ASN A 65 10.45 7.40 15.67
N GLY A 66 10.98 6.19 15.86
CA GLY A 66 11.52 5.74 17.15
C GLY A 66 10.49 5.56 18.27
N ILE A 67 9.18 5.51 17.97
CA ILE A 67 8.15 5.16 18.96
C ILE A 67 8.07 3.63 19.03
N ILE A 68 9.16 3.03 19.53
CA ILE A 68 9.15 1.70 20.09
C ILE A 68 9.24 1.94 21.59
N ASP A 69 8.08 2.12 22.23
CA ASP A 69 7.97 1.91 23.66
C ASP A 69 8.31 0.42 23.90
N THR A 70 9.59 0.16 24.21
CA THR A 70 10.01 -1.06 24.92
C THR A 70 9.45 -1.05 26.33
#